data_AF-A0A842VB06-F1
#
_entry.id   AF-A0A842VB06-F1
#
_cell.length_a   1.000
_cell.length_b   1.000
_cell.length_c   1.000
_cell.angle_alpha   90.00
_cell.angle_beta   90.00
_cell.angle_gamma   90.00
#
_symmetry.space_group_name_H-M   'P 1'
#
loop_
_entity.id
_entity.type
_entity.pdbx_description
1 polymer ?
#
loop_
_entity_poly.entity_id
_entity_poly.type
_entity_poly.pdbx_seq_one_letter_code
_entity_poly.pdbx_strand_id
1 'polypeptide(L)'
;MFELVFAVLLAVFVLYVKSIWFSVLAIFILGALLLPGVYSMLYGAPFIPTSKKRIKAILDLGNFSERDIVYDLGCGDGRIIRAIAKMKVKKAVGYEFSIPTYLYARLKTALYGRGEKIIFGNFWNKDLADADVLICFFLDRTMRDFERKIWPNLRTGTRVISNEFKMKDVEPKNKQDSVYLYVKKIDSKVSLK
;
A
#
# COMPACT_ATOMS: atom_id res chain seq x y z
N MET A 1 1.04 -6.61 15.66
CA MET A 1 0.82 -6.05 17.02
C MET A 1 -0.67 -5.87 17.33
N PHE A 2 -1.45 -5.14 16.52
CA PHE A 2 -2.89 -4.92 16.77
C PHE A 2 -3.79 -6.16 16.59
N GLU A 3 -3.50 -7.02 15.61
CA GLU A 3 -4.20 -8.30 15.42
C GLU A 3 -4.12 -9.19 16.66
N LEU A 4 -2.96 -9.20 17.33
CA LEU A 4 -2.73 -9.95 18.55
C LEU A 4 -3.58 -9.40 19.71
N VAL A 5 -3.64 -8.07 19.86
CA VAL A 5 -4.45 -7.42 20.90
C VAL A 5 -5.94 -7.71 20.71
N PHE A 6 -6.45 -7.59 19.48
CA PHE A 6 -7.85 -7.90 19.18
C PHE A 6 -8.17 -9.38 19.39
N ALA A 7 -7.29 -10.28 18.97
CA ALA A 7 -7.43 -11.72 19.20
C ALA A 7 -7.48 -12.05 20.71
N VAL A 8 -6.64 -11.41 21.52
CA VAL A 8 -6.64 -11.58 22.98
C VAL A 8 -7.94 -11.05 23.60
N LEU A 9 -8.40 -9.86 23.22
CA LEU A 9 -9.65 -9.29 23.73
C LEU A 9 -10.86 -10.16 23.38
N LEU A 10 -10.92 -10.66 22.15
CA LEU A 10 -11.99 -11.55 21.71
C LEU A 10 -11.93 -12.89 22.46
N ALA A 11 -10.75 -13.47 22.68
CA ALA A 11 -10.60 -14.70 23.46
C ALA A 11 -11.10 -14.52 24.91
N VAL A 12 -10.74 -13.41 25.57
CA VAL A 12 -11.24 -13.09 26.92
C VAL A 12 -12.77 -12.92 26.92
N PHE A 13 -13.32 -12.25 25.92
CA PHE A 13 -14.76 -12.06 25.80
C PHE A 13 -15.53 -13.37 25.54
N VAL A 14 -14.98 -14.25 24.70
CA VAL A 14 -15.54 -15.59 24.44
C VAL A 14 -15.56 -16.44 25.71
N LEU A 15 -14.49 -16.40 26.53
CA LEU A 15 -14.45 -17.08 27.83
C LEU A 15 -15.51 -16.55 28.81
N TYR A 16 -15.90 -15.27 28.68
CA TYR A 16 -16.91 -14.64 29.54
C TYR A 16 -18.35 -15.04 29.18
N VAL A 17 -18.68 -15.20 27.89
CA VAL A 17 -20.08 -15.33 27.42
C VAL A 17 -20.71 -16.71 27.68
N LYS A 18 -19.95 -17.74 28.11
CA LYS A 18 -20.42 -19.12 28.46
C LYS A 18 -21.38 -19.81 27.45
N SER A 19 -21.55 -19.27 26.25
CA SER A 19 -22.43 -19.80 25.21
C SER A 19 -21.59 -20.42 24.10
N ILE A 20 -21.76 -21.72 23.87
CA ILE A 20 -20.99 -22.46 22.87
C ILE A 20 -21.22 -21.92 21.45
N TRP A 21 -22.45 -21.51 21.12
CA TRP A 21 -22.79 -20.95 19.81
C TRP A 21 -22.14 -19.59 19.57
N PHE A 22 -22.00 -18.79 20.63
CA PHE A 22 -21.30 -17.52 20.56
C PHE A 22 -19.80 -17.72 20.33
N SER A 23 -19.20 -18.70 21.02
CA SER A 23 -17.80 -19.07 20.83
C SER A 23 -17.51 -19.53 19.40
N VAL A 24 -18.39 -20.37 18.82
CA VAL A 24 -18.27 -20.83 17.43
C VAL A 24 -18.33 -19.64 16.46
N LEU A 25 -19.31 -18.76 16.62
CA LEU A 25 -19.44 -17.57 15.77
C LEU A 25 -18.21 -16.66 15.87
N ALA A 26 -17.70 -16.43 17.09
CA ALA A 26 -16.52 -15.61 17.32
C ALA A 26 -15.25 -16.19 16.65
N ILE A 27 -15.07 -17.52 16.68
CA ILE A 27 -13.96 -18.19 15.98
C ILE A 27 -14.06 -18.00 14.47
N PHE A 28 -15.26 -18.14 13.90
CA PHE A 28 -15.48 -17.90 12.46
C PHE A 28 -15.18 -16.45 12.06
N ILE A 29 -15.66 -15.48 12.84
CA ILE A 29 -15.37 -14.05 12.63
C ILE A 29 -13.87 -13.79 12.75
N LEU A 30 -13.21 -14.34 13.77
CA LEU A 30 -11.78 -14.18 13.98
C LEU A 30 -10.98 -14.77 12.81
N GLY A 31 -11.33 -15.97 12.36
CA GLY A 31 -10.74 -16.60 11.18
C GLY A 31 -10.89 -15.71 9.94
N ALA A 32 -12.11 -15.24 9.66
CA ALA A 32 -12.37 -14.36 8.52
C ALA A 32 -11.59 -13.03 8.58
N LEU A 33 -11.37 -12.48 9.79
CA LEU A 33 -10.59 -11.24 9.98
C LEU A 33 -9.08 -11.47 9.89
N LEU A 34 -8.57 -12.60 10.36
CA LEU A 34 -7.13 -12.90 10.38
C LEU A 34 -6.62 -13.50 9.07
N LEU A 35 -7.44 -14.28 8.34
CA LEU A 35 -7.01 -14.97 7.11
C LEU A 35 -6.40 -14.01 6.07
N PRO A 36 -6.96 -12.82 5.78
CA PRO A 36 -6.32 -11.86 4.88
C PRO A 36 -4.99 -11.32 5.42
N GLY A 37 -4.88 -11.12 6.74
CA GLY A 37 -3.65 -10.67 7.40
C GLY A 37 -2.55 -11.73 7.33
N VAL A 38 -2.88 -12.99 7.64
CA VAL A 38 -1.98 -14.14 7.49
C VAL A 38 -1.57 -14.32 6.02
N TYR A 39 -2.51 -14.21 5.08
CA TYR A 39 -2.19 -14.25 3.65
C TYR A 39 -1.23 -13.12 3.26
N SER A 40 -1.48 -11.90 3.71
CA SER A 40 -0.59 -10.75 3.48
C SER A 40 0.78 -10.94 4.14
N MET A 41 0.86 -11.64 5.27
CA MET A 41 2.13 -11.92 5.94
C MET A 41 2.93 -13.01 5.22
N LEU A 42 2.26 -14.06 4.72
CA LEU A 42 2.89 -15.17 4.01
C LEU A 42 3.26 -14.85 2.55
N TYR A 43 2.43 -14.05 1.88
CA TYR A 43 2.54 -13.77 0.44
C TYR A 43 2.80 -12.30 0.11
N GLY A 44 2.73 -11.41 1.09
CA GLY A 44 3.00 -9.97 0.97
C GLY A 44 4.13 -9.52 1.89
N ALA A 45 4.01 -8.30 2.42
CA ALA A 45 4.95 -7.71 3.37
C ALA A 45 4.24 -7.45 4.71
N PRO A 46 4.92 -7.64 5.86
CA PRO A 46 4.38 -7.19 7.14
C PRO A 46 4.24 -5.66 7.12
N PHE A 47 3.26 -5.13 7.86
CA PHE A 47 3.11 -3.68 8.00
C PHE A 47 4.30 -3.11 8.79
N ILE A 48 5.18 -2.40 8.08
CA ILE A 48 6.29 -1.64 8.66
C ILE A 48 6.08 -0.16 8.36
N PRO A 49 5.92 0.69 9.39
CA PRO A 49 5.66 2.10 9.18
C PRO A 49 6.86 2.82 8.54
N THR A 50 6.62 3.52 7.42
CA THR A 50 7.66 4.34 6.79
C THR A 50 8.05 5.51 7.72
N SER A 51 9.36 5.74 7.88
CA SER A 51 9.92 6.78 8.75
C SER A 51 9.66 8.18 8.18
N LYS A 52 9.59 9.20 9.06
CA LYS A 52 9.39 10.61 8.64
C LYS A 52 10.45 11.07 7.63
N LYS A 53 11.70 10.66 7.83
CA LYS A 53 12.83 10.96 6.94
C LYS A 53 12.57 10.44 5.53
N ARG A 54 12.07 9.20 5.40
CA ARG A 54 11.79 8.58 4.10
C ARG A 54 10.52 9.12 3.46
N ILE A 55 9.50 9.48 4.26
CA ILE A 55 8.34 10.23 3.75
C ILE A 55 8.79 11.55 3.13
N LYS A 56 9.71 12.29 3.78
CA LYS A 56 10.27 13.51 3.21
C LYS A 56 10.97 13.22 1.87
N ALA A 57 11.83 12.19 1.81
CA ALA A 57 12.48 11.78 0.56
C ALA A 57 11.48 11.39 -0.55
N ILE A 58 10.38 10.71 -0.21
CA ILE A 58 9.28 10.41 -1.16
C ILE A 58 8.68 11.71 -1.72
N LEU A 59 8.40 12.68 -0.85
CA LEU A 59 7.82 13.98 -1.26
C LEU A 59 8.80 14.79 -2.12
N ASP A 60 10.07 14.83 -1.73
CA ASP A 60 11.14 15.55 -2.43
C ASP A 60 11.38 14.95 -3.83
N LEU A 61 11.49 13.62 -3.93
CA LEU A 61 11.73 12.92 -5.20
C LEU A 61 10.50 12.89 -6.12
N GLY A 62 9.30 12.84 -5.55
CA GLY A 62 8.08 12.60 -6.32
C GLY A 62 7.67 13.76 -7.23
N ASN A 63 8.11 14.98 -6.92
CA ASN A 63 7.77 16.20 -7.65
C ASN A 63 6.26 16.28 -7.96
N PHE A 64 5.45 16.12 -6.92
CA PHE A 64 4.00 16.00 -7.04
C PHE A 64 3.37 17.30 -7.56
N SER A 65 2.40 17.17 -8.45
CA SER A 65 1.63 18.27 -9.02
C SER A 65 0.14 18.14 -8.72
N GLU A 66 -0.60 19.25 -8.81
CA GLU A 66 -2.06 19.25 -8.64
C GLU A 66 -2.80 18.44 -9.73
N ARG A 67 -2.12 18.04 -10.80
CA ARG A 67 -2.68 17.20 -11.87
C ARG A 67 -2.53 15.71 -11.60
N ASP A 68 -1.68 15.34 -10.64
CA ASP A 68 -1.27 13.95 -10.45
C ASP A 68 -2.40 13.07 -9.87
N ILE A 69 -2.54 11.89 -10.47
CA ILE A 69 -3.27 10.77 -9.90
C ILE A 69 -2.26 9.83 -9.24
N VAL A 70 -2.36 9.71 -7.92
CA VAL A 70 -1.41 8.96 -7.08
C VAL A 70 -2.07 7.74 -6.45
N TYR A 71 -1.42 6.58 -6.58
CA TYR A 71 -1.78 5.37 -5.86
C TYR A 71 -0.65 4.89 -4.95
N ASP A 72 -0.99 4.55 -3.72
CA ASP A 72 -0.10 3.90 -2.75
C ASP A 72 -0.50 2.42 -2.62
N LEU A 73 0.38 1.54 -3.10
CA LEU A 73 0.12 0.10 -3.22
C LEU A 73 0.56 -0.61 -1.94
N GLY A 74 -0.38 -0.99 -1.08
CA GLY A 74 -0.08 -1.46 0.27
C GLY A 74 0.16 -0.29 1.22
N CYS A 75 -0.81 0.62 1.33
CA CYS A 75 -0.64 1.91 1.98
C CYS A 75 -0.46 1.85 3.51
N GLY A 76 -0.65 0.68 4.14
CA GLY A 76 -0.50 0.51 5.57
C GLY A 76 -1.45 1.43 6.33
N ASP A 77 -0.94 2.21 7.30
CA ASP A 77 -1.73 3.20 8.06
C ASP A 77 -2.05 4.51 7.30
N GLY A 78 -1.82 4.52 5.99
CA GLY A 78 -2.13 5.63 5.09
C GLY A 78 -1.24 6.86 5.27
N ARG A 79 -0.13 6.78 6.03
CA ARG A 79 0.70 7.96 6.31
C ARG A 79 1.35 8.58 5.08
N ILE A 80 1.73 7.78 4.08
CA ILE A 80 2.37 8.30 2.87
C ILE A 80 1.31 8.97 2.02
N ILE A 81 0.23 8.27 1.69
CA ILE A 81 -0.83 8.84 0.85
C ILE A 81 -1.49 10.08 1.46
N ARG A 82 -1.64 10.12 2.80
CA ARG A 82 -2.10 11.33 3.52
C ARG A 82 -1.09 12.48 3.45
N ALA A 83 0.21 12.19 3.48
CA ALA A 83 1.24 13.22 3.31
C ALA A 83 1.21 13.78 1.88
N ILE A 84 1.01 12.93 0.88
CA ILE A 84 0.88 13.32 -0.53
C ILE A 84 -0.40 14.13 -0.77
N ALA A 85 -1.52 13.78 -0.12
CA ALA A 85 -2.76 14.54 -0.23
C ALA A 85 -2.60 16.02 0.22
N LYS A 86 -1.65 16.32 1.12
CA LYS A 86 -1.32 17.72 1.48
C LYS A 86 -0.73 18.52 0.33
N MET A 87 -0.17 17.85 -0.68
CA MET A 87 0.38 18.47 -1.89
C MET A 87 -0.72 18.82 -2.90
N LYS A 88 -1.99 18.62 -2.57
CA LYS A 88 -3.16 18.96 -3.41
C LYS A 88 -3.18 18.26 -4.77
N VAL A 89 -2.65 17.04 -4.84
CA VAL A 89 -2.74 16.20 -6.05
C VAL A 89 -4.21 15.97 -6.43
N LYS A 90 -4.48 15.76 -7.74
CA LYS A 90 -5.83 15.56 -8.27
C LYS A 90 -6.55 14.39 -7.58
N LYS A 91 -5.82 13.30 -7.31
CA LYS A 91 -6.37 12.09 -6.70
C LYS A 91 -5.29 11.39 -5.89
N ALA A 92 -5.60 11.04 -4.65
CA ALA A 92 -4.71 10.30 -3.75
C ALA A 92 -5.46 9.08 -3.20
N VAL A 93 -5.03 7.87 -3.57
CA VAL A 93 -5.69 6.61 -3.21
C VAL A 93 -4.69 5.62 -2.61
N GLY A 94 -4.99 5.08 -1.44
CA GLY A 94 -4.21 4.00 -0.83
C GLY A 94 -4.98 2.68 -0.88
N TYR A 95 -4.35 1.62 -1.36
CA TYR A 95 -4.89 0.25 -1.32
C TYR A 95 -4.28 -0.53 -0.17
N GLU A 96 -5.12 -1.20 0.63
CA GLU A 96 -4.67 -2.05 1.73
C GLU A 96 -5.49 -3.36 1.76
N PHE A 97 -4.80 -4.50 1.88
CA PHE A 97 -5.41 -5.83 1.84
C PHE A 97 -5.62 -6.44 3.22
N SER A 98 -4.83 -6.06 4.23
CA SER A 98 -5.07 -6.45 5.61
C SER A 98 -6.26 -5.66 6.17
N ILE A 99 -7.36 -6.35 6.47
CA ILE A 99 -8.56 -5.74 7.09
C ILE A 99 -8.22 -4.88 8.32
N PRO A 100 -7.48 -5.36 9.33
CA PRO A 100 -7.19 -4.56 10.52
C PRO A 100 -6.33 -3.33 10.20
N THR A 101 -5.37 -3.47 9.28
CA THR A 101 -4.52 -2.36 8.85
C THR A 101 -5.32 -1.33 8.05
N TYR A 102 -6.22 -1.79 7.18
CA TYR A 102 -7.17 -0.96 6.45
C TYR A 102 -8.09 -0.18 7.39
N LEU A 103 -8.67 -0.84 8.40
CA LEU A 103 -9.53 -0.17 9.39
C LEU A 103 -8.74 0.89 10.18
N TYR A 104 -7.50 0.59 10.55
CA TYR A 104 -6.61 1.54 11.21
C TYR A 104 -6.29 2.75 10.31
N ALA A 105 -5.99 2.52 9.04
CA ALA A 105 -5.76 3.57 8.05
C ALA A 105 -7.01 4.44 7.86
N ARG A 106 -8.19 3.82 7.75
CA ARG A 106 -9.50 4.49 7.63
C ARG A 106 -9.78 5.40 8.83
N LEU A 107 -9.52 4.92 10.04
CA LEU A 107 -9.67 5.71 11.26
C LEU A 107 -8.71 6.92 11.23
N LYS A 108 -7.43 6.70 10.92
CA LYS A 108 -6.44 7.78 10.84
C LYS A 108 -6.77 8.80 9.74
N THR A 109 -7.29 8.36 8.61
CA THR A 109 -7.76 9.25 7.52
C THR A 109 -9.04 10.00 7.93
N ALA A 110 -9.95 9.40 8.69
CA ALA A 110 -11.10 10.14 9.23
C ALA A 110 -10.67 11.26 10.20
N LEU A 111 -9.63 11.02 11.01
CA LEU A 111 -9.16 11.98 12.01
C LEU A 111 -8.21 13.05 11.44
N TYR A 112 -7.35 12.69 10.50
CA TYR A 112 -6.26 13.54 10.03
C TYR A 112 -6.20 13.73 8.51
N GLY A 113 -7.18 13.19 7.79
CA GLY A 113 -7.19 13.14 6.34
C GLY A 113 -7.22 14.51 5.69
N ARG A 114 -6.82 14.54 4.43
CA ARG A 114 -6.68 15.73 3.58
C ARG A 114 -7.32 15.53 2.21
N GLY A 115 -8.24 14.56 2.11
CA GLY A 115 -8.95 14.23 0.88
C GLY A 115 -8.51 12.92 0.23
N GLU A 116 -7.56 12.18 0.82
CA GLU A 116 -7.18 10.85 0.36
C GLU A 116 -8.30 9.82 0.56
N LYS A 117 -8.35 8.81 -0.30
CA LYS A 117 -9.23 7.64 -0.15
C LYS A 117 -8.43 6.41 0.21
N ILE A 118 -8.85 5.70 1.24
CA ILE A 118 -8.34 4.37 1.56
C ILE A 118 -9.33 3.34 1.06
N ILE A 119 -8.87 2.40 0.24
CA ILE A 119 -9.66 1.35 -0.38
C ILE A 119 -9.17 -0.01 0.09
N PHE A 120 -10.08 -0.81 0.63
CA PHE A 120 -9.80 -2.19 0.94
C PHE A 120 -9.68 -3.02 -0.34
N GLY A 121 -8.61 -3.81 -0.45
CA GLY A 121 -8.50 -4.84 -1.47
C GLY A 121 -7.09 -5.07 -1.99
N ASN A 122 -6.98 -6.13 -2.78
CA ASN A 122 -5.73 -6.53 -3.40
C ASN A 122 -5.43 -5.62 -4.59
N PHE A 123 -4.34 -4.86 -4.53
CA PHE A 123 -3.93 -3.93 -5.58
C PHE A 123 -3.52 -4.63 -6.88
N TRP A 124 -3.15 -5.92 -6.84
CA TRP A 124 -2.79 -6.69 -8.04
C TRP A 124 -3.93 -6.80 -9.06
N ASN A 125 -5.18 -6.64 -8.60
CA ASN A 125 -6.39 -6.75 -9.42
C ASN A 125 -7.06 -5.39 -9.66
N LYS A 126 -6.35 -4.28 -9.43
CA LYS A 126 -6.89 -2.94 -9.59
C LYS A 126 -6.42 -2.34 -10.91
N ASP A 127 -7.32 -1.57 -11.53
CA ASP A 127 -6.95 -0.74 -12.66
C ASP A 127 -6.07 0.42 -12.18
N LEU A 128 -4.87 0.50 -12.74
CA LEU A 128 -3.85 1.51 -12.47
C LEU A 128 -3.47 2.29 -13.74
N ALA A 129 -4.25 2.15 -14.83
CA ALA A 129 -3.93 2.77 -16.11
C ALA A 129 -3.90 4.30 -16.05
N ASP A 130 -4.69 4.91 -15.17
CA ASP A 130 -4.74 6.36 -14.96
C ASP A 130 -3.62 6.90 -14.05
N ALA A 131 -2.77 6.04 -13.47
CA ALA A 131 -1.76 6.45 -12.48
C ALA A 131 -0.66 7.37 -13.06
N ASP A 132 -0.46 8.56 -12.49
CA ASP A 132 0.71 9.41 -12.76
C ASP A 132 1.89 9.04 -11.87
N VAL A 133 1.58 8.65 -10.62
CA VAL A 133 2.55 8.26 -9.61
C VAL A 133 2.07 7.01 -8.87
N LEU A 134 2.92 5.99 -8.80
CA LEU A 134 2.74 4.85 -7.93
C LEU A 134 3.76 4.91 -6.79
N ILE A 135 3.31 4.65 -5.58
CA ILE A 135 4.15 4.47 -4.40
C ILE A 135 4.09 3.00 -4.00
N CYS A 136 5.24 2.43 -3.64
CA CYS A 136 5.30 1.08 -3.12
C CYS A 136 6.38 0.91 -2.04
N PHE A 137 6.13 0.00 -1.10
CA PHE A 137 7.09 -0.46 -0.11
C PHE A 137 6.97 -1.98 0.00
N PHE A 138 7.67 -2.69 -0.87
CA PHE A 138 7.48 -4.12 -1.11
C PHE A 138 8.74 -4.91 -0.81
N LEU A 139 8.64 -6.11 -0.22
CA LEU A 139 9.78 -7.04 -0.17
C LEU A 139 10.26 -7.43 -1.58
N ASP A 140 11.51 -7.87 -1.70
CA ASP A 140 12.17 -8.21 -2.97
C ASP A 140 11.32 -9.11 -3.90
N ARG A 141 10.64 -10.12 -3.34
CA ARG A 141 9.77 -11.02 -4.13
C ARG A 141 8.62 -10.26 -4.78
N THR A 142 7.92 -9.45 -3.99
CA THR A 142 6.81 -8.62 -4.42
C THR A 142 7.26 -7.55 -5.41
N MET A 143 8.47 -7.00 -5.22
CA MET A 143 9.05 -6.04 -6.15
C MET A 143 9.35 -6.65 -7.52
N ARG A 144 9.86 -7.89 -7.56
CA ARG A 144 10.02 -8.64 -8.82
C ARG A 144 8.69 -8.91 -9.53
N ASP A 145 7.65 -9.23 -8.76
CA ASP A 145 6.31 -9.42 -9.32
C ASP A 145 5.75 -8.10 -9.89
N PHE A 146 6.01 -6.97 -9.22
CA PHE A 146 5.60 -5.65 -9.68
C PHE A 146 6.29 -5.29 -11.00
N GLU A 147 7.60 -5.49 -11.05
CA GLU A 147 8.44 -5.26 -12.23
C GLU A 147 8.00 -6.10 -13.43
N ARG A 148 7.52 -7.32 -13.20
CA ARG A 148 7.03 -8.20 -14.26
C ARG A 148 5.59 -7.93 -14.70
N LYS A 149 4.69 -7.63 -13.75
CA LYS A 149 3.24 -7.61 -14.01
C LYS A 149 2.65 -6.22 -14.18
N ILE A 150 3.14 -5.24 -13.42
CA ILE A 150 2.60 -3.88 -13.41
C ILE A 150 3.45 -2.95 -14.26
N TRP A 151 4.77 -2.91 -14.02
CA TRP A 151 5.68 -1.98 -14.68
C TRP A 151 5.60 -1.95 -16.23
N PRO A 152 5.49 -3.10 -16.95
CA PRO A 152 5.43 -3.08 -18.41
C PRO A 152 4.16 -2.42 -18.96
N ASN A 153 3.06 -2.47 -18.19
CA ASN A 153 1.75 -1.97 -18.57
C ASN A 153 1.52 -0.51 -18.16
N LEU A 154 2.48 0.11 -17.46
CA LEU A 154 2.38 1.52 -17.10
C LEU A 154 2.54 2.40 -18.32
N ARG A 155 1.75 3.48 -18.38
CA ARG A 155 1.89 4.52 -19.39
C ARG A 155 3.25 5.20 -19.31
N THR A 156 3.79 5.60 -20.45
CA THR A 156 5.00 6.41 -20.51
C THR A 156 4.85 7.67 -19.66
N GLY A 157 5.91 8.04 -18.94
CA GLY A 157 5.93 9.17 -18.03
C GLY A 157 5.44 8.85 -16.61
N THR A 158 4.83 7.69 -16.38
CA THR A 158 4.45 7.25 -15.02
C THR A 158 5.68 7.22 -14.13
N ARG A 159 5.57 7.84 -12.95
CA ARG A 159 6.59 7.80 -11.91
C ARG A 159 6.29 6.66 -10.96
N VAL A 160 7.30 5.88 -10.58
CA VAL A 160 7.19 4.88 -9.51
C VAL A 160 8.20 5.24 -8.44
N ILE A 161 7.73 5.42 -7.20
CA ILE A 161 8.56 5.71 -6.05
C ILE A 161 8.55 4.48 -5.16
N SER A 162 9.68 3.77 -5.13
CA SER A 162 9.83 2.58 -4.29
C SER A 162 10.60 2.93 -3.03
N ASN A 163 10.05 2.54 -1.88
CA ASN A 163 10.71 2.64 -0.60
C ASN A 163 11.50 1.35 -0.32
N GLU A 164 12.79 1.48 -0.09
CA GLU A 164 13.77 0.45 0.32
C GLU A 164 14.21 -0.53 -0.75
N PHE A 165 13.25 -1.06 -1.50
CA PHE A 165 13.49 -2.16 -2.42
C PHE A 165 13.52 -1.65 -3.85
N LYS A 166 14.49 -2.14 -4.62
CA LYS A 166 14.71 -1.72 -6.01
C LYS A 166 14.11 -2.71 -6.99
N MET A 167 13.67 -2.22 -8.15
CA MET A 167 13.55 -3.06 -9.35
C MET A 167 14.95 -3.58 -9.71
N LYS A 168 15.02 -4.82 -10.19
CA LYS A 168 16.29 -5.49 -10.46
C LYS A 168 16.82 -5.14 -11.84
N ASP A 169 15.94 -5.05 -12.83
CA ASP A 169 16.28 -4.91 -14.25
C ASP A 169 16.02 -3.47 -14.75
N VAL A 170 15.56 -2.58 -13.87
CA VAL A 170 15.33 -1.16 -14.16
C VAL A 170 16.19 -0.30 -13.25
N GLU A 171 17.01 0.56 -13.87
CA GLU A 171 17.80 1.55 -13.13
C GLU A 171 16.94 2.73 -12.66
N PRO A 172 17.07 3.16 -11.38
CA PRO A 172 16.35 4.32 -10.88
C PRO A 172 16.87 5.61 -11.52
N LYS A 173 15.97 6.53 -11.79
CA LYS A 173 16.30 7.90 -12.24
C LYS A 173 16.97 8.69 -11.12
N ASN A 174 16.53 8.53 -9.88
CA ASN A 174 17.10 9.22 -8.73
C ASN A 174 16.92 8.42 -7.43
N LYS A 175 17.70 8.73 -6.41
CA LYS A 175 17.68 8.06 -5.10
C LYS A 175 17.93 9.03 -3.95
N GLN A 176 17.18 8.88 -2.85
CA GLN A 176 17.38 9.62 -1.60
C GLN A 176 16.92 8.77 -0.42
N ASP A 177 17.74 8.60 0.63
CA ASP A 177 17.35 7.87 1.86
C ASP A 177 16.74 6.47 1.64
N SER A 178 17.34 5.71 0.71
CA SER A 178 16.83 4.41 0.26
C SER A 178 15.41 4.46 -0.31
N VAL A 179 15.01 5.60 -0.86
CA VAL A 179 13.83 5.79 -1.71
C VAL A 179 14.34 5.93 -3.14
N TYR A 180 13.71 5.23 -4.08
CA TYR A 180 14.12 5.14 -5.47
C TYR A 180 13.00 5.69 -6.36
N LEU A 181 13.34 6.63 -7.24
CA LEU A 181 12.44 7.16 -8.25
C LEU A 181 12.72 6.48 -9.59
N TYR A 182 11.68 5.93 -10.21
CA TYR A 182 11.69 5.40 -11.56
C TYR A 182 10.72 6.22 -12.42
N VAL A 183 11.02 6.32 -13.71
CA VAL A 183 10.14 6.95 -14.70
C VAL A 183 10.01 6.02 -15.88
N LYS A 184 8.78 5.59 -16.19
CA LYS A 184 8.53 4.71 -17.34
C LYS A 184 8.87 5.45 -18.63
N LYS A 185 9.88 4.97 -19.34
CA LYS A 185 10.30 5.50 -20.64
C LYS A 185 9.44 4.89 -21.76
N ILE A 186 9.50 5.49 -22.95
CA ILE A 186 8.92 4.92 -24.17
C ILE A 186 9.60 3.56 -24.42
N ASP A 187 8.82 2.50 -24.57
CA ASP A 187 9.35 1.22 -25.02
C ASP A 187 9.71 1.35 -26.50
N SER A 188 11.01 1.41 -26.80
CA SER A 188 11.54 1.52 -28.17
C SER A 188 11.20 0.31 -29.06
N LYS A 189 10.57 -0.73 -28.50
CA LYS A 189 10.12 -1.93 -29.22
C LYS A 189 8.68 -1.84 -29.77
N VAL A 190 7.90 -0.83 -29.37
CA VAL A 190 6.50 -0.67 -29.83
C VAL A 190 6.39 0.28 -31.03
N SER A 191 7.41 1.09 -31.28
CA SER A 191 7.46 2.08 -32.38
C SER A 191 7.83 1.51 -33.77
N LEU A 192 7.83 0.19 -33.95
CA LEU A 192 8.13 -0.48 -35.22
C LEU A 192 7.01 -1.42 -35.69
N LYS A 193 5.77 -1.19 -35.29
CA LYS A 193 4.60 -1.83 -35.90
C LYS A 193 3.69 -0.80 -36.54
#